data_AF-A0A944NUR5-F1
#
_entry.id   AF-A0A944NUR5-F1
#
_cell.length_a   1.000
_cell.length_b   1.000
_cell.length_c   1.000
_cell.angle_alpha   90.00
_cell.angle_beta   90.00
_cell.angle_gamma   90.00
#
_symmetry.space_group_name_H-M   'P 1'
#
loop_
_entity.id
_entity.type
_entity.pdbx_description
1 polymer ?
#
loop_
_entity_poly.entity_id
_entity_poly.type
_entity_poly.pdbx_seq_one_letter_code
_entity_poly.pdbx_strand_id
1 'polypeptide(L)'
;MSDLFDHADEKKPKAVKKPSAKGKTAKSPKAPKAPPPSGTAKTKNKAVKGYSAKDIEVLEGLEPVRRRPGMYIGGTDERALHHLAAEIIDNSMDEAVAGHANRIDIHLAEDQTLSVSDNGRGIPTDSHPKFKGISALEVILTTLHSGGKFSGDSYETSGGLHGVGLSVVNALSDHLKIEVARDKKLWSQSYERGHPQGPLKKEGSVNNRRGTTIIFHPDAKIFGTRTHFRPATLYRMARSKAYLFRGVEIRWSCDPKLISA
;
A
#
# COMPACT_ATOMS: atom_id res chain seq x y z
N MET A 1 6.14 -51.84 -4.06
CA MET A 1 4.85 -51.53 -3.40
C MET A 1 3.91 -51.12 -4.51
N SER A 2 2.79 -51.82 -4.66
CA SER A 2 1.97 -51.88 -5.89
C SER A 2 1.03 -50.68 -6.06
N ASP A 3 0.75 -50.39 -7.34
CA ASP A 3 -0.50 -49.92 -7.95
C ASP A 3 -1.48 -49.07 -7.13
N LEU A 4 -1.89 -47.94 -7.70
CA LEU A 4 -3.28 -47.80 -8.16
C LEU A 4 -3.47 -46.65 -9.18
N PHE A 5 -4.32 -46.90 -10.18
CA PHE A 5 -4.87 -45.97 -11.19
C PHE A 5 -4.01 -45.59 -12.40
N ASP A 6 -4.10 -46.44 -13.43
CA ASP A 6 -4.00 -46.06 -14.85
C ASP A 6 -5.04 -46.87 -15.66
N HIS A 7 -5.34 -46.46 -16.92
CA HIS A 7 -6.33 -47.03 -17.88
C HIS A 7 -7.83 -46.66 -17.65
N ALA A 8 -8.70 -46.42 -18.66
CA ALA A 8 -8.58 -46.40 -20.14
C ALA A 8 -9.72 -45.60 -20.85
N ASP A 9 -9.69 -45.57 -22.19
CA ASP A 9 -10.32 -44.64 -23.16
C ASP A 9 -11.82 -44.78 -23.57
N GLU A 10 -12.22 -43.79 -24.39
CA GLU A 10 -13.46 -43.53 -25.17
C GLU A 10 -14.35 -44.67 -25.73
N LYS A 11 -15.67 -44.40 -25.85
CA LYS A 11 -16.37 -44.21 -27.17
C LYS A 11 -17.88 -43.79 -27.11
N LYS A 12 -18.36 -43.20 -28.20
CA LYS A 12 -19.72 -42.62 -28.44
C LYS A 12 -20.82 -43.64 -28.78
N PRO A 13 -22.11 -43.25 -28.65
CA PRO A 13 -23.18 -43.71 -29.54
C PRO A 13 -23.96 -42.60 -30.29
N LYS A 14 -24.86 -43.01 -31.21
CA LYS A 14 -25.52 -42.19 -32.27
C LYS A 14 -26.97 -41.78 -31.95
N ALA A 15 -27.54 -40.87 -32.75
CA ALA A 15 -28.91 -40.36 -32.66
C ALA A 15 -30.00 -41.27 -33.30
N VAL A 16 -31.26 -41.16 -32.84
CA VAL A 16 -32.47 -41.86 -33.36
C VAL A 16 -33.69 -40.92 -33.42
N LYS A 17 -34.68 -41.25 -34.27
CA LYS A 17 -35.76 -40.38 -34.81
C LYS A 17 -37.05 -40.28 -33.97
N LYS A 18 -37.84 -39.22 -34.22
CA LYS A 18 -39.28 -39.10 -33.86
C LYS A 18 -40.20 -39.97 -34.74
N PRO A 19 -41.39 -40.34 -34.22
CA PRO A 19 -42.61 -40.47 -35.02
C PRO A 19 -43.74 -39.51 -34.56
N SER A 20 -44.80 -39.44 -35.36
CA SER A 20 -45.93 -38.50 -35.26
C SER A 20 -47.29 -39.22 -35.15
N ALA A 21 -48.29 -38.59 -34.53
CA ALA A 21 -49.71 -38.98 -34.68
C ALA A 21 -50.63 -37.74 -34.67
N LYS A 22 -51.82 -37.86 -35.29
CA LYS A 22 -52.75 -36.77 -35.63
C LYS A 22 -54.13 -36.94 -34.98
N GLY A 23 -54.83 -35.82 -34.78
CA GLY A 23 -56.30 -35.71 -34.83
C GLY A 23 -57.00 -35.43 -33.49
N LYS A 24 -58.13 -34.72 -33.41
CA LYS A 24 -58.82 -33.73 -34.28
C LYS A 24 -60.15 -33.39 -33.56
N THR A 25 -60.45 -32.10 -33.32
CA THR A 25 -61.82 -31.49 -33.17
C THR A 25 -62.73 -31.97 -32.00
N ALA A 26 -63.68 -31.20 -31.42
CA ALA A 26 -64.33 -29.93 -31.81
C ALA A 26 -64.63 -28.97 -30.61
N LYS A 27 -65.45 -27.92 -30.82
CA LYS A 27 -65.57 -26.68 -30.00
C LYS A 27 -66.77 -26.61 -29.02
N SER A 28 -66.50 -26.10 -27.80
CA SER A 28 -67.12 -24.96 -27.06
C SER A 28 -68.62 -24.93 -26.66
N PRO A 29 -68.94 -24.38 -25.46
CA PRO A 29 -69.54 -23.03 -25.37
C PRO A 29 -69.04 -22.11 -24.20
N LYS A 30 -69.57 -20.86 -24.11
CA LYS A 30 -69.25 -19.77 -23.13
C LYS A 30 -70.16 -19.84 -21.87
N ALA A 31 -70.10 -19.05 -20.78
CA ALA A 31 -69.34 -17.84 -20.32
C ALA A 31 -69.15 -17.93 -18.75
N PRO A 32 -68.77 -16.92 -17.89
CA PRO A 32 -68.95 -15.44 -17.92
C PRO A 32 -67.72 -14.56 -17.49
N LYS A 33 -67.92 -13.24 -17.29
CA LYS A 33 -66.89 -12.20 -16.97
C LYS A 33 -66.68 -11.97 -15.45
N ALA A 34 -65.50 -11.46 -15.09
CA ALA A 34 -65.18 -10.89 -13.77
C ALA A 34 -65.05 -9.33 -13.82
N PRO A 35 -65.24 -8.60 -12.70
CA PRO A 35 -65.36 -7.13 -12.66
C PRO A 35 -64.01 -6.36 -12.72
N PRO A 36 -64.01 -5.04 -13.01
CA PRO A 36 -62.80 -4.22 -13.10
C PRO A 36 -62.18 -3.90 -11.72
N PRO A 37 -60.84 -3.73 -11.62
CA PRO A 37 -60.19 -3.32 -10.38
C PRO A 37 -60.46 -1.85 -10.05
N SER A 38 -60.66 -1.57 -8.77
CA SER A 38 -60.95 -0.24 -8.23
C SER A 38 -59.68 0.59 -7.98
N GLY A 39 -59.85 1.92 -8.06
CA GLY A 39 -59.04 2.95 -7.39
C GLY A 39 -57.52 2.79 -7.36
N THR A 40 -56.83 3.41 -8.33
CA THR A 40 -55.36 3.58 -8.28
C THR A 40 -54.94 4.54 -7.16
N ALA A 41 -54.68 4.00 -5.96
CA ALA A 41 -53.89 4.68 -4.96
C ALA A 41 -52.50 5.00 -5.56
N LYS A 42 -52.17 6.29 -5.69
CA LYS A 42 -50.86 6.74 -6.22
C LYS A 42 -49.75 6.41 -5.22
N THR A 43 -49.23 5.19 -5.29
CA THR A 43 -47.94 4.85 -4.70
C THR A 43 -46.87 5.74 -5.32
N LYS A 44 -46.32 6.66 -4.52
CA LYS A 44 -45.11 7.40 -4.89
C LYS A 44 -43.94 6.42 -4.92
N ASN A 45 -43.76 5.72 -6.05
CA ASN A 45 -42.52 5.00 -6.32
C ASN A 45 -41.38 6.01 -6.20
N LYS A 46 -40.57 5.88 -5.13
CA LYS A 46 -39.22 6.45 -5.13
C LYS A 46 -38.52 5.82 -6.32
N ALA A 47 -38.25 6.62 -7.35
CA ALA A 47 -37.49 6.15 -8.50
C ALA A 47 -36.17 5.58 -7.99
N VAL A 48 -35.92 4.30 -8.27
CA VAL A 48 -34.61 3.69 -8.01
C VAL A 48 -33.61 4.48 -8.84
N LYS A 49 -32.71 5.20 -8.17
CA LYS A 49 -31.67 5.98 -8.84
C LYS A 49 -30.82 4.97 -9.62
N GLY A 50 -30.91 5.01 -10.95
CA GLY A 50 -30.33 3.97 -11.80
C GLY A 50 -28.81 3.90 -11.63
N TYR A 51 -28.32 2.77 -11.16
CA TYR A 51 -26.88 2.49 -11.07
C TYR A 51 -26.31 2.29 -12.46
N SER A 52 -25.21 2.98 -12.76
CA SER A 52 -24.63 3.10 -14.08
C SER A 52 -23.09 3.06 -14.03
N ALA A 53 -22.44 3.01 -15.19
CA ALA A 53 -20.98 3.12 -15.28
C ALA A 53 -20.41 4.41 -14.66
N LYS A 54 -21.22 5.47 -14.50
CA LYS A 54 -20.81 6.74 -13.87
C LYS A 54 -20.75 6.67 -12.34
N ASP A 55 -21.34 5.64 -11.75
CA ASP A 55 -21.34 5.39 -10.30
C ASP A 55 -20.16 4.48 -9.88
N ILE A 56 -19.30 4.08 -10.83
CA ILE A 56 -18.06 3.36 -10.60
C ILE A 56 -16.92 4.37 -10.38
N GLU A 57 -16.45 4.48 -9.13
CA GLU A 57 -15.28 5.28 -8.77
C GLU A 57 -14.00 4.45 -8.92
N VAL A 58 -13.00 4.99 -9.62
CA VAL A 58 -11.63 4.44 -9.66
C VAL A 58 -10.74 5.40 -8.89
N LEU A 59 -10.05 4.88 -7.87
CA LEU A 59 -9.10 5.64 -7.05
C LEU A 59 -7.69 5.43 -7.58
N GLU A 60 -6.98 6.51 -7.88
CA GLU A 60 -5.68 6.45 -8.55
C GLU A 60 -4.50 6.68 -7.60
N GLY A 61 -3.31 6.20 -7.99
CA GLY A 61 -2.06 6.39 -7.23
C GLY A 61 -2.17 5.92 -5.77
N LEU A 62 -2.17 6.88 -4.84
CA LEU A 62 -2.18 6.65 -3.39
C LEU A 62 -3.52 7.00 -2.71
N GLU A 63 -4.52 7.44 -3.46
CA GLU A 63 -5.88 7.67 -2.94
C GLU A 63 -6.49 6.45 -2.25
N PRO A 64 -6.33 5.19 -2.74
CA PRO A 64 -6.84 4.01 -2.04
C PRO A 64 -6.30 3.89 -0.61
N VAL A 65 -5.02 4.23 -0.39
CA VAL A 65 -4.36 4.16 0.92
C VAL A 65 -5.02 5.14 1.90
N ARG A 66 -5.22 6.38 1.46
CA ARG A 66 -5.85 7.44 2.29
C ARG A 66 -7.33 7.16 2.53
N ARG A 67 -8.02 6.51 1.58
CA ARG A 67 -9.45 6.17 1.68
C ARG A 67 -9.71 4.93 2.54
N ARG A 68 -8.74 4.01 2.64
CA ARG A 68 -8.84 2.73 3.37
C ARG A 68 -7.53 2.39 4.12
N PRO A 69 -7.02 3.26 5.02
CA PRO A 69 -5.73 3.06 5.69
C PRO A 69 -5.65 1.75 6.47
N GLY A 70 -6.76 1.29 7.06
CA GLY A 70 -6.84 0.01 7.76
C GLY A 70 -6.48 -1.21 6.91
N MET A 71 -6.62 -1.15 5.58
CA MET A 71 -6.21 -2.22 4.67
C MET A 71 -4.68 -2.33 4.51
N TYR A 72 -3.95 -1.22 4.75
CA TYR A 72 -2.50 -1.14 4.53
C TYR A 72 -1.71 -1.20 5.83
N ILE A 73 -2.17 -0.52 6.89
CA ILE A 73 -1.45 -0.42 8.17
C ILE A 73 -2.19 -1.05 9.37
N GLY A 74 -3.37 -1.64 9.14
CA GLY A 74 -4.15 -2.33 10.17
C GLY A 74 -5.04 -1.46 11.05
N GLY A 75 -5.02 -0.13 10.87
CA GLY A 75 -5.88 0.79 11.63
C GLY A 75 -5.62 2.27 11.31
N THR A 76 -6.02 3.14 12.23
CA THR A 76 -5.66 4.57 12.31
C THR A 76 -5.41 5.01 13.76
N ASP A 77 -5.12 4.03 14.63
CA ASP A 77 -4.85 4.21 16.05
C ASP A 77 -3.36 4.39 16.33
N GLU A 78 -2.99 4.47 17.62
CA GLU A 78 -1.59 4.58 18.05
C GLU A 78 -0.72 3.41 17.51
N ARG A 79 -1.26 2.19 17.42
CA ARG A 79 -0.54 1.03 16.87
C ARG A 79 -0.26 1.21 15.38
N ALA A 80 -1.26 1.63 14.61
CA ALA A 80 -1.14 1.88 13.19
C ALA A 80 -0.18 3.06 12.89
N LEU A 81 -0.16 4.09 13.75
CA LEU A 81 0.82 5.19 13.68
C LEU A 81 2.27 4.65 13.81
N HIS A 82 2.53 3.82 14.82
CA HIS A 82 3.84 3.20 15.01
C HIS A 82 4.21 2.20 13.91
N HIS A 83 3.23 1.66 13.18
CA HIS A 83 3.49 0.83 11.99
C HIS A 83 4.18 1.64 10.89
N LEU A 84 3.85 2.93 10.72
CA LEU A 84 4.56 3.81 9.79
C LEU A 84 6.05 3.92 10.13
N ALA A 85 6.38 4.07 11.41
CA ALA A 85 7.76 4.09 11.87
C ALA A 85 8.48 2.76 11.62
N ALA A 86 7.81 1.63 11.89
CA ALA A 86 8.35 0.30 11.64
C ALA A 86 8.67 0.07 10.15
N GLU A 87 7.80 0.49 9.23
CA GLU A 87 8.07 0.39 7.78
C GLU A 87 9.34 1.14 7.34
N ILE A 88 9.59 2.34 7.88
CA ILE A 88 10.82 3.09 7.54
C ILE A 88 12.06 2.46 8.19
N ILE A 89 11.98 2.09 9.47
CA ILE A 89 13.07 1.42 10.19
C ILE A 89 13.42 0.09 9.50
N ASP A 90 12.43 -0.67 9.04
CA ASP A 90 12.65 -1.98 8.42
C ASP A 90 13.27 -1.86 7.03
N ASN A 91 12.98 -0.80 6.28
CA ASN A 91 13.70 -0.51 5.04
C ASN A 91 15.19 -0.18 5.26
N SER A 92 15.51 0.60 6.30
CA SER A 92 16.92 0.84 6.70
C SER A 92 17.59 -0.41 7.27
N MET A 93 16.85 -1.28 7.97
CA MET A 93 17.35 -2.59 8.43
C MET A 93 17.62 -3.55 7.27
N ASP A 94 16.81 -3.57 6.22
CA ASP A 94 17.05 -4.41 5.04
C ASP A 94 18.37 -4.02 4.32
N GLU A 95 18.75 -2.74 4.29
CA GLU A 95 20.10 -2.31 3.85
C GLU A 95 21.21 -2.80 4.78
N ALA A 96 20.95 -2.93 6.08
CA ALA A 96 21.92 -3.45 7.04
C ALA A 96 22.07 -4.98 6.97
N VAL A 97 20.96 -5.70 6.75
CA VAL A 97 20.94 -7.15 6.49
C VAL A 97 21.70 -7.49 5.20
N ALA A 98 21.55 -6.67 4.16
CA ALA A 98 22.34 -6.76 2.93
C ALA A 98 23.81 -6.32 3.08
N GLY A 99 24.28 -5.99 4.29
CA GLY A 99 25.67 -5.59 4.57
C GLY A 99 26.06 -4.20 4.05
N HIS A 100 25.09 -3.37 3.66
CA HIS A 100 25.34 -2.04 3.09
C HIS A 100 25.22 -0.90 4.09
N ALA A 101 24.38 -1.04 5.11
CA ALA A 101 24.32 -0.11 6.24
C ALA A 101 24.97 -0.72 7.50
N ASN A 102 25.65 0.10 8.29
CA ASN A 102 26.13 -0.26 9.63
C ASN A 102 25.75 0.77 10.70
N ARG A 103 25.11 1.89 10.32
CA ARG A 103 24.53 2.86 11.23
C ARG A 103 23.13 3.26 10.78
N ILE A 104 22.20 3.29 11.73
CA ILE A 104 20.85 3.82 11.57
C ILE A 104 20.62 4.86 12.67
N ASP A 105 20.31 6.09 12.29
CA ASP A 105 20.01 7.22 13.17
C ASP A 105 18.48 7.43 13.18
N ILE A 106 17.85 7.43 14.36
CA ILE A 106 16.40 7.61 14.55
C ILE A 106 16.17 8.76 15.54
N HIS A 107 15.39 9.76 15.14
CA HIS A 107 15.06 10.93 15.94
C HIS A 107 13.58 11.29 15.86
N LEU A 108 12.90 11.38 17.03
CA LEU A 108 11.54 11.91 17.15
C LEU A 108 11.56 13.34 17.71
N ALA A 109 11.12 14.31 16.92
CA ALA A 109 11.00 15.71 17.33
C ALA A 109 9.71 15.99 18.13
N GLU A 110 9.69 17.10 18.88
CA GLU A 110 8.55 17.55 19.71
C GLU A 110 7.22 17.59 18.93
N ASP A 111 7.29 18.07 17.68
CA ASP A 111 6.16 18.21 16.75
C ASP A 111 5.63 16.89 16.18
N GLN A 112 6.12 15.73 16.65
CA GLN A 112 5.83 14.39 16.12
C GLN A 112 6.44 14.06 14.76
N THR A 113 7.33 14.91 14.22
CA THR A 113 8.14 14.57 13.05
C THR A 113 9.13 13.47 13.42
N LEU A 114 9.06 12.33 12.71
CA LEU A 114 10.01 11.24 12.84
C LEU A 114 11.03 11.29 11.70
N SER A 115 12.31 11.31 12.05
CA SER A 115 13.44 11.16 11.13
C SER A 115 14.09 9.79 11.32
N VAL A 116 14.31 9.08 10.21
CA VAL A 116 15.11 7.85 10.15
C VAL A 116 16.15 8.05 9.05
N SER A 117 17.42 7.79 9.35
CA SER A 117 18.50 7.81 8.38
C SER A 117 19.33 6.53 8.46
N ASP A 118 19.68 5.96 7.32
CA ASP A 118 20.72 4.94 7.22
C ASP A 118 21.96 5.48 6.50
N ASN A 119 23.04 4.70 6.57
CA ASN A 119 24.21 4.85 5.71
C ASN A 119 24.31 3.70 4.68
N GLY A 120 23.19 3.27 4.11
CA GLY A 120 23.12 2.23 3.07
C GLY A 120 23.58 2.69 1.69
N ARG A 121 23.10 2.01 0.64
CA ARG A 121 23.37 2.34 -0.78
C ARG A 121 22.72 3.66 -1.23
N GLY A 122 21.62 4.04 -0.57
CA GLY A 122 20.73 5.13 -0.99
C GLY A 122 19.80 4.71 -2.12
N ILE A 123 18.53 5.10 -2.03
CA ILE A 123 17.50 4.82 -3.04
C ILE A 123 17.96 5.29 -4.45
N PRO A 124 17.73 4.52 -5.53
CA PRO A 124 18.08 4.95 -6.89
C PRO A 124 17.38 6.26 -7.28
N THR A 125 18.16 7.23 -7.80
CA THR A 125 17.67 8.58 -8.15
C THR A 125 17.53 8.79 -9.66
N ASP A 126 18.00 7.83 -10.46
CA ASP A 126 17.95 7.85 -11.92
C ASP A 126 16.52 7.69 -12.45
N SER A 127 16.29 8.11 -13.70
CA SER A 127 14.98 7.97 -14.36
C SER A 127 14.56 6.49 -14.48
N HIS A 128 13.32 6.19 -14.10
CA HIS A 128 12.81 4.82 -14.12
C HIS A 128 12.49 4.35 -15.55
N PRO A 129 12.95 3.18 -16.01
CA PRO A 129 12.85 2.77 -17.42
C PRO A 129 11.42 2.64 -17.94
N LYS A 130 10.45 2.31 -17.07
CA LYS A 130 9.02 2.24 -17.41
C LYS A 130 8.26 3.57 -17.24
N PHE A 131 8.77 4.49 -16.42
CA PHE A 131 8.09 5.76 -16.07
C PHE A 131 8.97 6.92 -16.57
N LYS A 132 8.87 7.22 -17.86
CA LYS A 132 9.72 8.21 -18.53
C LYS A 132 9.59 9.59 -17.87
N GLY A 133 10.72 10.20 -17.52
CA GLY A 133 10.77 11.51 -16.87
C GLY A 133 10.58 11.49 -15.35
N ILE A 134 10.26 10.34 -14.75
CA ILE A 134 10.07 10.18 -13.29
C ILE A 134 11.28 9.42 -12.73
N SER A 135 11.81 9.86 -11.59
CA SER A 135 12.91 9.17 -10.91
C SER A 135 12.44 7.86 -10.28
N ALA A 136 13.32 6.87 -10.13
CA ALA A 136 12.98 5.63 -9.41
C ALA A 136 12.60 5.91 -7.94
N LEU A 137 13.21 6.92 -7.30
CA LEU A 137 12.83 7.45 -5.99
C LEU A 137 11.36 7.92 -5.97
N GLU A 138 10.94 8.71 -6.95
CA GLU A 138 9.57 9.22 -7.01
C GLU A 138 8.57 8.10 -7.28
N VAL A 139 8.89 7.17 -8.20
CA VAL A 139 8.07 5.97 -8.45
C VAL A 139 7.80 5.19 -7.15
N ILE A 140 8.81 4.88 -6.34
CA ILE A 140 8.59 4.13 -5.08
C ILE A 140 7.86 4.90 -4.00
N LEU A 141 7.79 6.23 -4.12
CA LEU A 141 7.06 7.10 -3.21
C LEU A 141 5.62 7.36 -3.66
N THR A 142 5.30 7.22 -4.95
CA THR A 142 3.97 7.54 -5.53
C THR A 142 3.19 6.33 -6.07
N THR A 143 3.82 5.15 -6.19
CA THR A 143 3.23 3.98 -6.84
C THR A 143 3.27 2.75 -5.93
N LEU A 144 2.08 2.20 -5.62
CA LEU A 144 1.97 0.93 -4.90
C LEU A 144 2.57 -0.24 -5.70
N HIS A 145 3.04 -1.26 -4.99
CA HIS A 145 3.66 -2.46 -5.56
C HIS A 145 4.88 -2.16 -6.43
N SER A 146 5.73 -1.26 -5.94
CA SER A 146 7.01 -0.89 -6.57
C SER A 146 8.17 -1.01 -5.58
N GLY A 147 9.35 -1.42 -6.08
CA GLY A 147 10.52 -1.69 -5.25
C GLY A 147 11.44 -2.77 -5.85
N GLY A 148 12.63 -2.91 -5.27
CA GLY A 148 13.66 -3.89 -5.71
C GLY A 148 13.61 -5.25 -5.01
N LYS A 149 12.62 -5.49 -4.12
CA LYS A 149 12.56 -6.67 -3.23
C LYS A 149 11.74 -7.84 -3.81
N PHE A 150 11.39 -7.79 -5.11
CA PHE A 150 10.54 -8.79 -5.75
C PHE A 150 11.27 -10.01 -6.36
N SER A 151 12.55 -9.88 -6.70
CA SER A 151 13.30 -10.92 -7.45
C SER A 151 14.48 -11.53 -6.69
N GLY A 152 14.71 -11.15 -5.44
CA GLY A 152 15.86 -11.60 -4.62
C GLY A 152 17.21 -10.97 -5.01
N ASP A 153 17.40 -10.57 -6.27
CA ASP A 153 18.68 -10.06 -6.81
C ASP A 153 19.28 -8.86 -6.03
N SER A 154 18.45 -8.03 -5.40
CA SER A 154 18.89 -6.82 -4.67
C SER A 154 18.98 -7.02 -3.15
N TYR A 155 18.37 -8.09 -2.62
CA TYR A 155 18.27 -8.45 -1.21
C TYR A 155 18.02 -9.97 -1.09
N GLU A 156 19.03 -10.74 -0.68
CA GLU A 156 18.91 -12.20 -0.48
C GLU A 156 17.90 -12.56 0.62
N THR A 157 17.72 -11.68 1.60
CA THR A 157 16.70 -11.78 2.64
C THR A 157 16.25 -10.39 3.06
N SER A 158 14.96 -10.11 3.01
CA SER A 158 14.38 -8.81 3.40
C SER A 158 13.00 -8.98 4.03
N GLY A 159 12.67 -8.16 5.02
CA GLY A 159 11.33 -8.16 5.63
C GLY A 159 10.24 -7.58 4.71
N GLY A 160 10.58 -6.57 3.90
CA GLY A 160 9.63 -5.89 3.03
C GLY A 160 9.43 -6.58 1.66
N LEU A 161 8.37 -7.38 1.50
CA LEU A 161 8.12 -8.11 0.24
C LEU A 161 7.03 -7.49 -0.67
N HIS A 162 6.19 -6.60 -0.14
CA HIS A 162 4.99 -6.13 -0.85
C HIS A 162 5.20 -4.92 -1.78
N GLY A 163 6.30 -4.19 -1.62
CA GLY A 163 6.58 -2.94 -2.35
C GLY A 163 5.56 -1.83 -2.09
N VAL A 164 5.05 -1.69 -0.86
CA VAL A 164 4.06 -0.66 -0.49
C VAL A 164 4.46 0.24 0.68
N GLY A 165 5.35 -0.20 1.57
CA GLY A 165 5.64 0.45 2.86
C GLY A 165 5.91 1.95 2.76
N LEU A 166 6.96 2.35 2.02
CA LEU A 166 7.34 3.75 1.88
C LEU A 166 6.26 4.61 1.21
N SER A 167 5.61 4.10 0.15
CA SER A 167 4.49 4.79 -0.51
C SER A 167 3.26 4.93 0.41
N VAL A 168 3.01 3.98 1.31
CA VAL A 168 1.95 4.05 2.32
C VAL A 168 2.29 5.08 3.41
N VAL A 169 3.54 5.14 3.87
CA VAL A 169 3.99 6.18 4.80
C VAL A 169 3.85 7.57 4.16
N ASN A 170 4.24 7.73 2.89
CA ASN A 170 4.05 8.97 2.15
C ASN A 170 2.56 9.36 2.03
N ALA A 171 1.70 8.42 1.64
CA ALA A 171 0.26 8.64 1.52
C ALA A 171 -0.38 9.11 2.83
N LEU A 172 0.08 8.58 3.98
CA LEU A 172 -0.51 8.82 5.30
C LEU A 172 0.22 9.89 6.13
N SER A 173 1.21 10.56 5.54
CA SER A 173 1.88 11.74 6.11
C SER A 173 1.27 13.03 5.55
N ASP A 174 1.17 14.10 6.33
CA ASP A 174 0.82 15.42 5.76
C ASP A 174 2.03 16.13 5.17
N HIS A 175 3.23 15.86 5.70
CA HIS A 175 4.52 16.23 5.13
C HIS A 175 5.49 15.05 5.18
N LEU A 176 6.18 14.78 4.07
CA LEU A 176 7.34 13.89 4.00
C LEU A 176 8.46 14.55 3.19
N LYS A 177 9.67 14.56 3.73
CA LYS A 177 10.91 14.91 3.01
C LYS A 177 11.81 13.68 2.96
N ILE A 178 12.36 13.40 1.78
CA ILE A 178 13.40 12.41 1.59
C ILE A 178 14.69 13.10 1.12
N GLU A 179 15.82 12.66 1.66
CA GLU A 179 17.15 12.98 1.15
C GLU A 179 17.88 11.67 0.80
N VAL A 180 18.62 11.68 -0.31
CA VAL A 180 19.49 10.58 -0.71
C VAL A 180 20.89 11.10 -0.98
N ALA A 181 21.86 10.54 -0.25
CA ALA A 181 23.28 10.76 -0.53
C ALA A 181 23.82 9.55 -1.31
N ARG A 182 24.14 9.76 -2.59
CA ARG A 182 24.62 8.71 -3.50
C ARG A 182 25.51 9.32 -4.57
N ASP A 183 26.56 8.60 -4.99
CA ASP A 183 27.53 9.04 -6.01
C ASP A 183 28.11 10.45 -5.78
N LYS A 184 28.43 10.75 -4.51
CA LYS A 184 28.91 12.05 -4.01
C LYS A 184 27.95 13.23 -4.27
N LYS A 185 26.68 12.95 -4.52
CA LYS A 185 25.61 13.94 -4.73
C LYS A 185 24.58 13.80 -3.62
N LEU A 186 24.02 14.93 -3.19
CA LEU A 186 22.83 14.97 -2.36
C LEU A 186 21.63 15.29 -3.23
N TRP A 187 20.58 14.49 -3.09
CA TRP A 187 19.29 14.70 -3.72
C TRP A 187 18.21 14.89 -2.66
N SER A 188 17.20 15.72 -2.92
CA SER A 188 16.05 15.86 -2.04
C SER A 188 14.72 15.97 -2.80
N GLN A 189 13.65 15.48 -2.19
CA GLN A 189 12.29 15.70 -2.66
C GLN A 189 11.33 15.78 -1.45
N SER A 190 10.29 16.61 -1.57
CA SER A 190 9.26 16.78 -0.55
C SER A 190 7.90 16.39 -1.11
N TYR A 191 7.03 15.91 -0.23
CA TYR A 191 5.70 15.40 -0.53
C TYR A 191 4.71 15.90 0.53
N GLU A 192 3.45 16.05 0.11
CA GLU A 192 2.32 16.22 1.01
C GLU A 192 1.26 15.18 0.65
N ARG A 193 0.84 14.35 1.62
CA ARG A 193 -0.26 13.39 1.45
C ARG A 193 -0.09 12.42 0.27
N GLY A 194 1.16 12.06 -0.04
CA GLY A 194 1.52 11.23 -1.19
C GLY A 194 1.92 11.98 -2.47
N HIS A 195 1.64 13.28 -2.57
CA HIS A 195 1.86 14.06 -3.79
C HIS A 195 3.22 14.80 -3.76
N PRO A 196 4.06 14.70 -4.80
CA PRO A 196 5.33 15.43 -4.86
C PRO A 196 5.10 16.94 -4.96
N GLN A 197 5.84 17.71 -4.17
CA GLN A 197 5.79 19.18 -4.13
C GLN A 197 6.71 19.85 -5.15
N GLY A 198 7.25 19.07 -6.08
CA GLY A 198 8.19 19.50 -7.10
C GLY A 198 9.07 18.33 -7.58
N PRO A 199 9.90 18.55 -8.59
CA PRO A 199 10.83 17.54 -9.10
C PRO A 199 11.93 17.22 -8.07
N LEU A 200 12.55 16.04 -8.22
CA LEU A 200 13.74 15.65 -7.48
C LEU A 200 14.87 16.70 -7.66
N LYS A 201 15.29 17.33 -6.55
CA LYS A 201 16.30 18.39 -6.53
C LYS A 201 17.69 17.80 -6.31
N LYS A 202 18.69 18.37 -6.98
CA LYS A 202 20.11 18.10 -6.73
C LYS A 202 20.67 19.20 -5.84
N GLU A 203 20.76 18.93 -4.54
CA GLU A 203 21.17 19.91 -3.52
C GLU A 203 22.66 20.24 -3.56
N GLY A 204 23.48 19.39 -4.20
CA GLY A 204 24.89 19.66 -4.43
C GLY A 204 25.76 18.42 -4.27
N SER A 205 27.04 18.63 -3.98
CA SER A 205 28.00 17.56 -3.70
C SER A 205 28.15 17.33 -2.21
N VAL A 206 28.24 16.06 -1.81
CA VAL A 206 28.52 15.64 -0.44
C VAL A 206 29.66 14.65 -0.41
N ASN A 207 30.62 14.90 0.48
CA ASN A 207 31.72 13.98 0.78
C ASN A 207 31.42 13.24 2.08
N ASN A 208 31.83 11.98 2.18
CA ASN A 208 31.69 11.15 3.40
C ASN A 208 30.25 10.95 3.92
N ARG A 209 29.21 11.25 3.12
CA ARG A 209 27.81 10.89 3.37
C ARG A 209 27.34 9.92 2.27
N ARG A 210 26.61 8.87 2.67
CA ARG A 210 25.84 7.98 1.79
C ARG A 210 24.55 7.55 2.50
N GLY A 211 23.63 6.92 1.78
CA GLY A 211 22.41 6.34 2.34
C GLY A 211 21.18 7.22 2.16
N THR A 212 20.10 6.86 2.84
CA THR A 212 18.80 7.52 2.76
C THR A 212 18.47 8.20 4.09
N THR A 213 17.86 9.38 4.05
CA THR A 213 17.21 10.02 5.20
C THR A 213 15.75 10.27 4.85
N ILE A 214 14.82 9.76 5.65
CA ILE A 214 13.36 9.96 5.52
C ILE A 214 12.88 10.70 6.75
N ILE A 215 12.16 11.80 6.54
CA ILE A 215 11.62 12.69 7.57
C ILE A 215 10.13 12.83 7.29
N PHE A 216 9.26 12.40 8.20
CA PHE A 216 7.82 12.46 7.97
C PHE A 216 7.02 12.86 9.22
N HIS A 217 5.90 13.54 8.99
CA HIS A 217 4.91 13.90 10.00
C HIS A 217 3.56 13.25 9.64
N PRO A 218 2.98 12.41 10.51
CA PRO A 218 1.71 11.72 10.23
C PRO A 218 0.52 12.67 10.05
N ASP A 219 -0.33 12.43 9.04
CA ASP A 219 -1.47 13.32 8.75
C ASP A 219 -2.53 13.25 9.86
N ALA A 220 -2.68 14.34 10.61
CA ALA A 220 -3.69 14.44 11.67
C ALA A 220 -5.14 14.27 11.16
N LYS A 221 -5.39 14.41 9.84
CA LYS A 221 -6.70 14.08 9.22
C LYS A 221 -6.97 12.57 9.12
N ILE A 222 -5.95 11.73 9.24
CA ILE A 222 -6.05 10.27 9.22
C ILE A 222 -6.05 9.71 10.65
N PHE A 223 -5.08 10.11 11.47
CA PHE A 223 -4.87 9.54 12.81
C PHE A 223 -5.59 10.30 13.93
N GLY A 224 -6.07 11.52 13.66
CA GLY A 224 -6.63 12.42 14.66
C GLY A 224 -5.56 13.16 15.48
N THR A 225 -5.88 14.36 15.95
CA THR A 225 -4.95 15.29 16.61
C THR A 225 -4.47 14.86 18.02
N ARG A 226 -4.88 13.68 18.50
CA ARG A 226 -4.50 13.12 19.82
C ARG A 226 -3.65 11.85 19.71
N THR A 227 -3.42 11.37 18.49
CA THR A 227 -2.65 10.15 18.22
C THR A 227 -1.21 10.56 17.95
N HIS A 228 -0.30 10.14 18.83
CA HIS A 228 1.08 10.59 18.85
C HIS A 228 2.03 9.39 18.98
N PHE A 229 3.28 9.58 18.58
CA PHE A 229 4.31 8.57 18.81
C PHE A 229 4.62 8.48 20.30
N ARG A 230 4.86 7.26 20.77
CA ARG A 230 5.35 6.98 22.13
C ARG A 230 6.85 6.74 22.04
N PRO A 231 7.71 7.62 22.60
CA PRO A 231 9.16 7.43 22.61
C PRO A 231 9.57 6.05 23.13
N ALA A 232 8.90 5.55 24.17
CA ALA A 232 9.15 4.24 24.73
C ALA A 232 8.84 3.07 23.76
N THR A 233 7.86 3.22 22.86
CA THR A 233 7.54 2.19 21.84
C THR A 233 8.58 2.20 20.73
N LEU A 234 8.94 3.38 20.22
CA LEU A 234 9.97 3.51 19.18
C LEU A 234 11.36 3.07 19.69
N TYR A 235 11.72 3.42 20.92
CA TYR A 235 12.92 2.91 21.58
C TYR A 235 12.92 1.37 21.68
N ARG A 236 11.80 0.75 22.07
CA ARG A 236 11.67 -0.73 22.09
C ARG A 236 11.82 -1.34 20.69
N MET A 237 11.27 -0.71 19.64
CA MET A 237 11.46 -1.16 18.26
C MET A 237 12.95 -1.11 17.87
N ALA A 238 13.60 0.04 18.03
CA ALA A 238 15.02 0.24 17.74
C ALA A 238 15.91 -0.76 18.50
N ARG A 239 15.71 -0.88 19.82
CA ARG A 239 16.44 -1.81 20.69
C ARG A 239 16.24 -3.27 20.28
N SER A 240 15.03 -3.66 19.87
CA SER A 240 14.76 -5.04 19.43
C SER A 240 15.51 -5.37 18.14
N LYS A 241 15.54 -4.46 17.17
CA LYS A 241 16.32 -4.64 15.93
C LYS A 241 17.82 -4.69 16.22
N ALA A 242 18.34 -3.85 17.10
CA ALA A 242 19.74 -3.86 17.51
C ALA A 242 20.20 -5.17 18.17
N TYR A 243 19.32 -5.85 18.94
CA TYR A 243 19.63 -7.18 19.49
C TYR A 243 19.66 -8.30 18.45
N LEU A 244 18.85 -8.20 17.39
CA LEU A 244 18.71 -9.25 16.38
C LEU A 244 19.82 -9.22 15.32
N PHE A 245 20.41 -8.04 15.05
CA PHE A 245 21.35 -7.85 13.94
C PHE A 245 22.71 -7.35 14.42
N ARG A 246 23.68 -8.27 14.47
CA ARG A 246 25.06 -7.97 14.86
C ARG A 246 25.71 -6.96 13.91
N GLY A 247 26.53 -6.06 14.45
CA GLY A 247 27.34 -5.12 13.66
C GLY A 247 26.61 -3.87 13.16
N VAL A 248 25.36 -3.65 13.56
CA VAL A 248 24.58 -2.44 13.24
C VAL A 248 24.48 -1.56 14.48
N GLU A 249 24.93 -0.31 14.38
CA GLU A 249 24.72 0.72 15.40
C GLU A 249 23.36 1.41 15.16
N ILE A 250 22.39 1.22 16.05
CA ILE A 250 21.11 1.95 15.99
C ILE A 250 21.12 3.04 17.07
N ARG A 251 21.13 4.30 16.64
CA ARG A 251 21.09 5.49 17.50
C ARG A 251 19.66 5.97 17.63
N TRP A 252 19.07 5.81 18.82
CA TRP A 252 17.76 6.34 19.15
C TRP A 252 17.87 7.66 19.92
N SER A 253 17.04 8.63 19.56
CA SER A 253 16.91 9.92 20.24
C SER A 253 15.49 10.46 20.11
N CYS A 254 15.07 11.30 21.05
CA CYS A 254 13.83 12.07 20.94
C CYS A 254 13.94 13.38 21.72
N ASP A 255 13.05 14.33 21.44
CA ASP A 255 12.94 15.54 22.25
C ASP A 255 12.65 15.18 23.74
N PRO A 256 13.39 15.75 24.71
CA PRO A 256 13.21 15.45 26.12
C PRO A 256 11.78 15.68 26.66
N LYS A 257 11.04 16.66 26.10
CA LYS A 257 9.67 16.99 26.53
C LYS A 257 8.71 15.81 26.36
N LEU A 258 8.97 14.94 25.38
CA LEU A 258 8.15 13.76 25.08
C LEU A 258 8.35 12.61 26.08
N ILE A 259 9.36 12.69 26.95
CA ILE A 259 9.63 11.69 27.99
C ILE A 259 8.92 12.07 29.31
N SER A 260 8.64 13.36 29.49
CA SER A 260 8.00 13.95 30.69
C SER A 260 6.47 14.11 30.61
N ALA A 261 5.83 13.59 29.56
CA ALA A 261 4.40 13.80 29.24
C ALA A 261 3.58 12.50 29.29
#